data_AF-A0A947XQK6-F1
#
_entry.id   AF-A0A947XQK6-F1
#
_cell.length_a   1.000
_cell.length_b   1.000
_cell.length_c   1.000
_cell.angle_alpha   90.00
_cell.angle_beta   90.00
_cell.angle_gamma   90.00
#
_symmetry.space_group_name_H-M   'P 1'
#
loop_
_entity.id
_entity.type
_entity.pdbx_description
1 polymer ?
#
loop_
_entity_poly.entity_id
_entity_poly.type
_entity_poly.pdbx_seq_one_letter_code
_entity_poly.pdbx_strand_id
1 'polypeptide(L)'
;MNQKLAAQIKKAKLEHQKGSAFERYHPTFGGTYIRDAVFGANDGIITTFAVIAGVAGANLPLSTVLILGFANLLADGLAMGLGNYLGSKSEVEYINQERRMEDWEVKHIPGLERKEIKAIYYRSRPVSAAALCFWFPQSI
;
A
#
# COMPACT_ATOMS: atom_id res chain seq x y z
N MET A 1 -23.93 37.46 0.53
CA MET A 1 -23.42 36.07 0.71
C MET A 1 -23.60 35.70 2.18
N ASN A 2 -24.44 34.71 2.47
CA ASN A 2 -25.21 34.63 3.72
C ASN A 2 -24.44 33.93 4.85
N GLN A 3 -24.25 34.60 6.00
CA GLN A 3 -23.51 34.07 7.16
C GLN A 3 -24.09 32.73 7.68
N LYS A 4 -25.38 32.48 7.47
CA LYS A 4 -26.03 31.21 7.82
C LYS A 4 -25.50 30.01 7.03
N LEU A 5 -25.15 30.20 5.75
CA LEU A 5 -24.61 29.13 4.89
C LEU A 5 -23.19 28.73 5.34
N ALA A 6 -22.36 29.71 5.69
CA ALA A 6 -21.01 29.47 6.21
C ALA A 6 -21.03 28.67 7.51
N ALA A 7 -21.97 28.97 8.41
CA ALA A 7 -22.14 28.23 9.65
C ALA A 7 -22.60 26.77 9.44
N GLN A 8 -23.49 26.53 8.47
CA GLN A 8 -23.95 25.18 8.14
C GLN A 8 -22.84 24.33 7.49
N ILE A 9 -22.04 24.91 6.60
CA ILE A 9 -20.88 24.22 5.99
C ILE A 9 -19.85 23.85 7.07
N LYS A 10 -19.64 24.74 8.06
CA LYS A 10 -18.69 24.48 9.15
C LYS A 10 -19.18 23.34 10.07
N LYS A 11 -20.47 23.30 10.39
CA LYS A 11 -21.08 22.18 11.14
C LYS A 11 -21.02 20.87 10.36
N ALA A 12 -21.39 20.87 9.07
CA ALA A 12 -21.33 19.68 8.23
C ALA A 12 -19.90 19.12 8.10
N LYS A 13 -18.89 20.00 7.98
CA LYS A 13 -17.48 19.59 8.01
C LYS A 13 -17.07 18.97 9.34
N LEU A 14 -17.56 19.50 10.47
CA LEU A 14 -17.24 18.99 11.80
C LEU A 14 -17.85 17.60 12.06
N GLU A 15 -19.09 17.37 11.61
CA GLU A 15 -19.77 16.08 11.71
C GLU A 15 -19.12 15.02 10.79
N HIS A 16 -18.73 15.40 9.56
CA HIS A 16 -17.96 14.51 8.67
C HIS A 16 -16.56 14.18 9.20
N GLN A 17 -15.92 15.12 9.90
CA GLN A 17 -14.60 14.89 10.52
C GLN A 17 -14.69 13.97 11.75
N LYS A 18 -15.84 13.97 12.46
CA LYS A 18 -16.11 13.04 13.55
C LYS A 18 -16.53 11.64 13.08
N GLY A 19 -17.33 11.56 12.01
CA GLY A 19 -17.76 10.26 11.43
C GLY A 19 -16.63 9.49 10.73
N SER A 20 -15.65 10.18 10.15
CA SER A 20 -14.49 9.55 9.48
C SER A 20 -13.37 9.10 10.41
N ALA A 21 -13.43 9.47 11.70
CA ALA A 21 -12.42 9.08 12.68
C ALA A 21 -12.64 7.66 13.24
N PHE A 22 -13.84 7.10 13.13
CA PHE A 22 -14.19 5.82 13.76
C PHE A 22 -13.98 4.58 12.86
N GLU A 23 -14.03 4.71 11.52
CA GLU A 23 -13.85 3.57 10.60
C GLU A 23 -12.38 3.18 10.35
N ARG A 24 -11.41 3.98 10.81
CA ARG A 24 -9.97 3.71 10.63
C ARG A 24 -9.33 2.90 11.76
N TYR A 25 -10.10 2.52 12.78
CA TYR A 25 -9.62 1.82 13.99
C TYR A 25 -9.80 0.30 13.95
N HIS A 26 -10.00 -0.29 12.77
CA HIS A 26 -9.62 -1.69 12.55
C HIS A 26 -8.20 -1.70 12.00
N PRO A 27 -7.17 -1.72 12.87
CA PRO A 27 -5.83 -1.95 12.40
C PRO A 27 -5.79 -3.37 11.83
N THR A 28 -5.81 -3.49 10.51
CA THR A 28 -5.41 -4.68 9.76
C THR A 28 -3.93 -5.03 9.98
N PHE A 29 -3.27 -4.44 10.98
CA PHE A 29 -1.93 -4.81 11.45
C PHE A 29 -1.82 -6.32 11.67
N GLY A 30 -2.81 -6.96 12.31
CA GLY A 30 -2.78 -8.41 12.49
C GLY A 30 -2.81 -9.18 11.17
N GLY A 31 -3.54 -8.70 10.16
CA GLY A 31 -3.72 -9.40 8.89
C GLY A 31 -2.44 -9.50 8.06
N THR A 32 -1.62 -8.46 8.05
CA THR A 32 -0.37 -8.44 7.27
C THR A 32 0.70 -9.33 7.90
N TYR A 33 0.94 -9.24 9.21
CA TYR A 33 1.93 -10.09 9.88
C TYR A 33 1.52 -11.57 9.91
N ILE A 34 0.23 -11.88 10.06
CA ILE A 34 -0.26 -13.27 10.00
C ILE A 34 -0.09 -13.82 8.58
N ARG A 35 -0.39 -13.01 7.55
CA ARG A 35 -0.19 -13.41 6.16
C ARG A 35 1.28 -13.72 5.88
N ASP A 36 2.18 -12.83 6.26
CA ASP A 36 3.63 -13.00 6.06
C ASP A 36 4.15 -14.22 6.83
N ALA A 37 3.68 -14.45 8.06
CA ALA A 37 4.04 -15.62 8.85
C ALA A 37 3.55 -16.94 8.23
N VAL A 38 2.33 -16.97 7.69
CA VAL A 38 1.79 -18.16 7.00
C VAL A 38 2.54 -18.45 5.71
N PHE A 39 2.81 -17.42 4.89
CA PHE A 39 3.59 -17.58 3.67
C PHE A 39 5.03 -18.02 3.98
N GLY A 40 5.67 -17.43 5.00
CA GLY A 40 7.01 -17.84 5.43
C GLY A 40 7.06 -19.25 5.98
N ALA A 41 6.06 -19.69 6.76
CA ALA A 41 5.97 -21.06 7.25
C ALA A 41 5.79 -22.06 6.09
N ASN A 42 4.94 -21.73 5.12
CA ASN A 42 4.71 -22.57 3.95
C ASN A 42 5.97 -22.69 3.08
N ASP A 43 6.64 -21.57 2.81
CA ASP A 43 7.87 -21.56 2.03
C ASP A 43 8.98 -22.35 2.74
N GLY A 44 9.19 -22.12 4.04
CA GLY A 44 10.17 -22.84 4.84
C GLY A 44 9.95 -24.35 4.90
N ILE A 45 8.69 -24.82 4.96
CA ILE A 45 8.38 -26.26 4.91
C ILE A 45 8.73 -26.84 3.53
N ILE A 46 8.35 -26.15 2.45
CA ILE A 46 8.57 -26.61 1.08
C ILE A 46 10.07 -26.63 0.75
N THR A 47 10.81 -25.56 1.06
CA THR A 47 12.24 -25.46 0.79
C THR A 47 13.04 -26.46 1.62
N THR A 48 12.73 -26.61 2.91
CA THR A 48 13.40 -27.59 3.77
C THR A 48 13.12 -29.02 3.30
N PHE A 49 11.88 -29.33 2.90
CA PHE A 49 11.54 -30.65 2.35
C PHE A 49 12.30 -30.93 1.05
N ALA A 50 12.36 -29.97 0.13
CA ALA A 50 13.10 -30.10 -1.13
C ALA A 50 14.60 -30.34 -0.90
N VAL A 51 15.22 -29.59 0.02
CA VAL A 51 16.63 -29.75 0.38
C VAL A 51 16.87 -31.12 1.01
N ILE A 52 16.08 -31.54 1.99
CA ILE A 52 16.23 -32.85 2.64
C ILE A 52 16.03 -33.99 1.62
N ALA A 53 15.01 -33.90 0.76
CA ALA A 53 14.74 -34.90 -0.27
C ALA A 53 15.91 -35.02 -1.27
N GLY A 54 16.49 -33.89 -1.70
CA GLY A 54 17.64 -33.88 -2.61
C GLY A 54 18.89 -34.48 -1.98
N VAL A 55 19.20 -34.09 -0.74
CA VAL A 55 20.38 -34.58 0.00
C VAL A 55 20.24 -36.07 0.33
N ALA A 56 19.03 -36.51 0.70
CA ALA A 56 18.73 -37.92 0.93
C ALA A 56 18.85 -38.74 -0.36
N GLY A 57 18.36 -38.22 -1.49
CA GLY A 57 18.54 -38.84 -2.81
C GLY A 57 20.00 -38.94 -3.26
N ALA A 58 20.86 -38.02 -2.80
CA ALA A 58 22.30 -38.03 -3.02
C ALA A 58 23.09 -38.93 -2.06
N ASN A 59 22.40 -39.64 -1.14
CA ASN A 59 23.00 -40.55 -0.15
C ASN A 59 24.10 -39.90 0.72
N LEU A 60 23.89 -38.62 1.07
CA LEU A 60 24.79 -37.84 1.92
C LEU A 60 24.57 -38.18 3.42
N PRO A 61 25.60 -38.00 4.27
CA PRO A 61 25.47 -38.29 5.70
C PRO A 61 24.46 -37.35 6.38
N LEU A 62 23.76 -37.88 7.40
CA LEU A 62 22.69 -37.18 8.12
C LEU A 62 23.14 -35.87 8.77
N SER A 63 24.40 -35.80 9.22
CA SER A 63 24.99 -34.57 9.76
C SER A 63 24.99 -33.43 8.74
N THR A 64 25.28 -33.72 7.47
CA THR A 64 25.24 -32.74 6.37
C THR A 64 23.81 -32.29 6.08
N VAL A 65 22.83 -33.21 6.11
CA VAL A 65 21.40 -32.89 5.93
C VAL A 65 20.94 -31.86 6.97
N LEU A 66 21.27 -32.09 8.24
CA LEU A 66 20.86 -31.20 9.33
C LEU A 66 21.48 -29.81 9.22
N ILE A 67 22.79 -29.74 8.96
CA ILE A 67 23.48 -28.47 8.83
C ILE A 67 22.95 -27.68 7.62
N LEU A 68 22.80 -28.35 6.47
CA LEU A 68 22.37 -27.70 5.23
C LEU A 68 20.91 -27.25 5.30
N GLY A 69 20.01 -28.11 5.81
CA GLY A 69 18.60 -27.77 5.98
C GLY A 69 18.40 -26.60 6.95
N PHE A 70 19.12 -26.59 8.08
CA PHE A 70 19.02 -25.51 9.06
C PHE A 70 19.61 -24.19 8.54
N ALA A 71 20.74 -24.27 7.84
CA ALA A 71 21.34 -23.09 7.19
C ALA A 71 20.41 -22.50 6.12
N ASN A 72 19.77 -23.35 5.31
CA ASN A 72 18.82 -22.91 4.28
C ASN A 72 17.58 -22.25 4.91
N LEU A 73 17.00 -22.86 5.95
CA LEU A 73 15.84 -22.30 6.65
C LEU A 73 16.15 -20.92 7.26
N LEU A 74 17.33 -20.76 7.86
CA LEU A 74 17.77 -19.46 8.39
C LEU A 74 17.98 -18.43 7.27
N ALA A 75 18.57 -18.85 6.15
CA ALA A 75 18.75 -17.97 4.99
C ALA A 75 17.42 -17.49 4.42
N ASP A 76 16.45 -18.39 4.23
CA ASP A 76 15.11 -18.08 3.73
C ASP A 76 14.38 -17.09 4.68
N GLY A 77 14.39 -17.38 5.98
CA GLY A 77 13.76 -16.52 6.98
C GLY A 77 14.37 -15.12 7.08
N LEU A 78 15.71 -15.03 7.03
CA LEU A 78 16.41 -13.75 7.03
C LEU A 78 16.18 -12.97 5.74
N ALA A 79 16.16 -13.64 4.58
CA ALA A 79 15.90 -13.02 3.29
C ALA A 79 14.49 -12.40 3.24
N MET A 80 13.47 -13.12 3.69
CA MET A 80 12.10 -12.59 3.76
C MET A 80 11.98 -11.43 4.75
N GLY A 81 12.57 -11.57 5.95
CA GLY A 81 12.52 -10.52 6.98
C GLY A 81 13.20 -9.23 6.53
N LEU A 82 14.41 -9.34 5.97
CA LEU A 82 15.15 -8.20 5.43
C LEU A 82 14.46 -7.62 4.18
N GLY A 83 13.94 -8.48 3.30
CA GLY A 83 13.22 -8.07 2.10
C GLY A 83 12.00 -7.21 2.43
N ASN A 84 11.18 -7.64 3.40
CA ASN A 84 10.01 -6.89 3.83
C ASN A 84 10.39 -5.56 4.51
N TYR A 85 11.45 -5.55 5.33
CA TYR A 85 11.93 -4.32 5.96
C TYR A 85 12.45 -3.30 4.93
N LEU A 86 13.32 -3.73 4.01
CA LEU A 86 13.85 -2.86 2.95
C LEU A 86 12.74 -2.41 2.01
N GLY A 87 11.79 -3.29 1.69
CA GLY A 87 10.63 -2.97 0.86
C GLY A 87 9.78 -1.87 1.50
N SER A 88 9.39 -2.05 2.76
CA SER A 88 8.60 -1.06 3.49
C SER A 88 9.33 0.28 3.63
N LYS A 89 10.64 0.25 3.91
CA LYS A 89 11.45 1.46 3.98
C LYS A 89 11.52 2.18 2.63
N SER A 90 11.76 1.43 1.55
CA SER A 90 11.83 1.96 0.18
C SER A 90 10.50 2.58 -0.25
N GLU A 91 9.38 1.96 0.09
CA GLU A 91 8.05 2.47 -0.22
C GLU A 91 7.78 3.81 0.48
N VAL A 92 8.16 3.92 1.77
CA VAL A 92 8.03 5.19 2.51
C VAL A 92 8.92 6.28 1.91
N GLU A 93 10.16 5.96 1.56
CA GLU A 93 11.07 6.92 0.92
C GLU A 93 10.55 7.37 -0.45
N TYR A 94 10.05 6.44 -1.25
CA TYR A 94 9.43 6.69 -2.55
C TYR A 94 8.22 7.62 -2.44
N ILE A 95 7.27 7.31 -1.55
CA ILE A 95 6.08 8.16 -1.32
C ILE A 95 6.48 9.57 -0.89
N ASN A 96 7.47 9.70 -0.01
CA ASN A 96 7.94 11.01 0.44
C ASN A 96 8.61 11.81 -0.67
N GLN A 97 9.33 11.14 -1.58
CA GLN A 97 9.94 11.77 -2.74
C GLN A 97 8.86 12.25 -3.71
N GLU A 98 7.90 11.40 -4.04
CA GLU A 98 6.81 11.71 -4.96
C GLU A 98 5.95 12.86 -4.45
N ARG A 99 5.63 12.85 -3.16
CA ARG A 99 4.91 13.95 -2.51
C ARG A 99 5.63 15.30 -2.62
N ARG A 100 6.97 15.30 -2.52
CA ARG A 100 7.77 16.54 -2.68
C ARG A 100 7.74 17.05 -4.11
N MET A 101 7.72 16.15 -5.09
CA MET A 101 7.61 16.51 -6.51
C MET A 101 6.22 17.08 -6.81
N GLU A 102 5.15 16.40 -6.41
CA GLU A 102 3.76 16.90 -6.56
C GLU A 102 3.57 18.27 -5.88
N ASP A 103 4.07 18.45 -4.64
CA ASP A 103 3.99 19.73 -3.93
C ASP A 103 4.69 20.87 -4.70
N TRP A 104 5.73 20.55 -5.47
CA TRP A 104 6.42 21.50 -6.34
C TRP A 104 5.61 21.77 -7.61
N GLU A 105 5.08 20.73 -8.27
CA GLU A 105 4.30 20.83 -9.51
C GLU A 105 2.99 21.61 -9.30
N VAL A 106 2.30 21.38 -8.18
CA VAL A 106 1.10 22.13 -7.79
C VAL A 106 1.37 23.64 -7.70
N LYS A 107 2.56 24.04 -7.24
CA LYS A 107 2.93 25.45 -7.07
C LYS A 107 3.45 26.09 -8.35
N HIS A 108 4.20 25.34 -9.16
CA HIS A 108 4.93 25.90 -10.32
C HIS A 108 4.20 25.66 -11.65
N ILE A 109 3.37 24.62 -11.76
CA ILE A 109 2.69 24.22 -13.00
C ILE A 109 1.19 23.89 -12.77
N PRO A 110 0.40 24.80 -12.16
CA PRO A 110 -0.98 24.51 -11.78
C PRO A 110 -1.92 24.25 -12.98
N GLY A 111 -1.55 24.72 -14.17
CA GLY A 111 -2.33 24.51 -15.39
C GLY A 111 -2.28 23.06 -15.89
N LEU A 112 -1.12 22.40 -15.77
CA LEU A 112 -0.95 21.01 -16.16
C LEU A 112 -1.61 20.08 -15.12
N GLU A 113 -1.38 20.36 -13.85
CA GLU A 113 -1.95 19.62 -12.73
C GLU A 113 -3.49 19.56 -12.75
N ARG A 114 -4.14 20.70 -13.05
CA ARG A 114 -5.61 20.74 -13.23
C ARG A 114 -6.11 19.88 -14.39
N LYS A 115 -5.31 19.72 -15.45
CA LYS A 115 -5.66 18.84 -16.58
C LYS A 115 -5.51 17.38 -16.16
N GLU A 116 -4.46 17.06 -15.42
CA GLU A 116 -4.21 15.73 -14.88
C GLU A 116 -5.32 15.28 -13.92
N ILE A 117 -5.67 16.10 -12.93
CA ILE A 117 -6.79 15.81 -12.02
C ILE A 117 -8.10 15.63 -12.79
N LYS A 118 -8.36 16.45 -13.81
CA LYS A 118 -9.53 16.28 -14.68
C LYS A 118 -9.49 14.95 -15.42
N ALA A 119 -8.35 14.59 -16.01
CA ALA A 119 -8.19 13.33 -16.73
C ALA A 119 -8.39 12.11 -15.79
N ILE A 120 -7.86 12.14 -14.57
CA ILE A 120 -8.09 11.12 -13.54
C ILE A 120 -9.58 11.04 -13.20
N TYR A 121 -10.23 12.17 -12.93
CA TYR A 121 -11.66 12.23 -12.60
C TYR A 121 -12.55 11.62 -13.69
N TYR A 122 -12.27 11.91 -14.96
CA TYR A 122 -13.02 11.35 -16.09
C TYR A 122 -12.71 9.87 -16.34
N ARG A 123 -11.48 9.41 -16.07
CA ARG A 123 -11.11 7.99 -16.23
C ARG A 123 -11.71 7.11 -15.12
N SER A 124 -11.76 7.60 -13.89
CA SER A 124 -12.21 6.82 -12.73
C SER A 124 -13.73 6.74 -12.57
N ARG A 125 -14.52 7.45 -13.39
CA ARG A 125 -15.98 7.35 -13.40
C ARG A 125 -16.55 7.25 -14.81
N PRO A 126 -17.43 6.28 -15.12
CA PRO A 126 -18.25 6.32 -16.33
C PRO A 126 -19.33 7.39 -16.13
N VAL A 127 -18.98 8.67 -16.31
CA VAL A 127 -19.96 9.75 -16.25
C VAL A 127 -20.72 9.81 -17.58
N SER A 128 -22.03 9.49 -17.54
CA SER A 128 -22.93 9.90 -18.61
C SER A 128 -22.95 11.43 -18.65
N ALA A 129 -22.85 12.00 -19.87
CA ALA A 129 -22.62 13.42 -20.12
C ALA A 129 -23.62 14.38 -19.42
N ALA A 130 -24.77 13.89 -18.95
CA ALA A 130 -25.82 14.67 -18.32
C ALA A 130 -25.42 15.29 -16.96
N ALA A 131 -24.50 14.69 -16.19
CA ALA A 131 -24.11 15.22 -14.88
C ALA A 131 -23.19 16.46 -14.94
N LEU A 132 -22.55 16.71 -16.09
CA LEU A 132 -21.57 17.78 -16.27
C LEU A 132 -22.19 19.17 -16.40
N CYS A 133 -23.44 19.28 -16.86
CA CYS A 133 -24.10 20.57 -17.08
C CYS A 133 -24.51 21.29 -15.77
N PHE A 134 -24.53 20.58 -14.63
CA PHE A 134 -25.05 21.12 -13.37
C PHE A 134 -23.98 21.61 -12.38
N TRP A 135 -22.73 21.11 -12.47
CA TRP A 135 -21.71 21.37 -11.44
C TRP A 135 -20.59 22.34 -11.84
N PHE A 136 -20.48 22.69 -13.13
CA PHE A 136 -19.54 23.69 -13.60
C PHE A 136 -20.29 24.83 -14.31
N PRO A 137 -20.75 25.87 -13.59
CA PRO A 137 -21.30 27.05 -14.25
C PRO A 137 -20.15 27.73 -14.99
N GLN A 138 -20.15 27.59 -16.31
CA GLN A 138 -19.42 28.48 -17.21
C GLN A 138 -19.87 29.91 -16.92
N SER A 139 -19.05 30.65 -16.17
CA SER A 139 -19.16 32.09 -16.03
C SER A 139 -17.77 32.69 -16.23
N ILE A 140 -17.55 33.00 -17.51
CA ILE A 140 -16.56 33.93 -18.11
C ILE A 140 -15.09 33.53 -18.02
#